data_AF-A0A925IJQ5-F1
#
_entry.id   AF-A0A925IJQ5-F1
#
_cell.length_a   1.000
_cell.length_b   1.000
_cell.length_c   1.000
_cell.angle_alpha   90.00
_cell.angle_beta   90.00
_cell.angle_gamma   90.00
#
_symmetry.space_group_name_H-M   'P 1'
#
loop_
_entity.id
_entity.type
_entity.pdbx_description
1 polymer ?
#
loop_
_entity_poly.entity_id
_entity_poly.type
_entity_poly.pdbx_seq_one_letter_code
_entity_poly.pdbx_strand_id
1 'polypeptide(L)'
;MKRRWIIITFLLIIAFAISFLSRNVVQQAILTPLAYLWWLLNLYYRAIPQWIVWALLVVIVFVSALRNIPLKNPFRRAQKKNQRPTKGPIEDLSQMFNKAPGGIYYKWLIANRLGNVARELLDQREGRRARGFARLIGRDWQPPTEVSAYLESGLNGSFSDFPQSYWARPQSTPLDMNASQVIEYLEYEMETRHDRNRKSI
;
A
#
# COMPACT_ATOMS: atom_id res chain seq x y z
N MET A 1 -7.69 -43.68 -55.66
CA MET A 1 -6.80 -42.52 -55.36
C MET A 1 -6.99 -41.34 -56.33
N LYS A 2 -7.14 -41.55 -57.66
CA LYS A 2 -7.30 -40.46 -58.66
C LYS A 2 -8.49 -39.50 -58.41
N ARG A 3 -9.63 -40.01 -57.91
CA ARG A 3 -10.84 -39.21 -57.65
C ARG A 3 -10.67 -38.16 -56.54
N ARG A 4 -9.86 -38.45 -55.51
CA ARG A 4 -9.58 -37.50 -54.42
C ARG A 4 -8.72 -36.33 -54.92
N TRP A 5 -7.74 -36.60 -55.77
CA TRP A 5 -6.91 -35.56 -56.38
C TRP A 5 -7.73 -34.64 -57.28
N ILE A 6 -8.65 -35.17 -58.10
CA ILE A 6 -9.54 -34.35 -58.94
C ILE A 6 -10.40 -33.41 -58.09
N ILE A 7 -10.94 -33.89 -56.97
CA ILE A 7 -11.75 -33.07 -56.06
C ILE A 7 -10.88 -31.97 -55.42
N ILE A 8 -9.67 -32.30 -54.98
CA ILE A 8 -8.74 -31.31 -54.38
C ILE A 8 -8.37 -30.24 -55.40
N THR A 9 -8.02 -30.62 -56.63
CA THR A 9 -7.66 -29.64 -57.68
C THR A 9 -8.86 -28.76 -58.03
N PHE A 10 -10.06 -29.33 -58.14
CA PHE A 10 -11.28 -28.57 -58.40
C PHE A 10 -11.61 -27.58 -57.28
N LEU A 11 -11.47 -28.01 -56.01
CA LEU A 11 -11.69 -27.16 -54.84
C LEU A 11 -10.66 -26.02 -54.76
N LEU A 12 -9.41 -26.29 -55.13
CA LEU A 12 -8.34 -25.28 -55.19
C LEU A 12 -8.59 -24.25 -56.30
N ILE A 13 -9.08 -24.68 -57.46
CA ILE A 13 -9.49 -23.77 -58.55
C ILE A 13 -10.65 -22.87 -58.09
N ILE A 14 -11.64 -23.42 -57.39
CA ILE A 14 -12.77 -22.63 -56.85
C ILE A 14 -12.27 -21.63 -55.80
N ALA A 15 -11.42 -22.05 -54.87
CA ALA A 15 -10.85 -21.16 -53.87
C ALA A 15 -10.05 -20.02 -54.51
N PHE A 16 -9.28 -20.32 -55.56
CA PHE A 16 -8.53 -19.33 -56.32
C PHE A 16 -9.46 -18.36 -57.06
N ALA A 17 -10.53 -18.86 -57.70
CA ALA A 17 -11.52 -18.03 -58.37
C ALA A 17 -12.25 -17.09 -57.40
N ILE A 18 -12.62 -17.58 -56.20
CA ILE A 18 -13.23 -16.78 -55.14
C ILE A 18 -12.26 -15.72 -54.62
N SER A 19 -11.00 -16.08 -54.42
CA SER A 19 -9.95 -15.14 -54.00
C SER A 19 -9.69 -14.05 -55.06
N PHE A 20 -9.73 -14.42 -56.34
CA PHE A 20 -9.56 -13.47 -57.43
C PHE A 20 -10.75 -12.52 -57.55
N LEU A 21 -11.98 -13.02 -57.38
CA LEU A 21 -13.19 -12.18 -57.43
C LEU A 21 -13.30 -11.25 -56.21
N SER A 22 -12.87 -11.72 -55.03
CA SER A 22 -12.85 -10.92 -53.81
C SER A 22 -11.71 -9.90 -53.77
N ARG A 23 -10.69 -10.03 -54.62
CA ARG A 23 -9.56 -9.09 -54.71
C ARG A 23 -10.03 -7.65 -54.90
N ASN A 24 -11.01 -7.41 -55.78
CA ASN A 24 -11.54 -6.07 -56.02
C ASN A 24 -12.29 -5.52 -54.80
N VAL A 25 -13.05 -6.37 -54.10
CA VAL A 25 -13.77 -5.99 -52.89
C VAL A 25 -12.79 -5.67 -51.75
N VAL A 26 -11.79 -6.52 -51.53
CA VAL A 26 -10.75 -6.31 -50.51
C VAL A 26 -9.94 -5.05 -50.83
N GLN A 27 -9.61 -4.83 -52.10
CA GLN A 27 -8.87 -3.65 -52.52
C GLN A 27 -9.65 -2.36 -52.30
N GLN A 28 -10.93 -2.33 -52.63
CA GLN A 28 -11.78 -1.13 -52.47
C GLN A 28 -12.25 -0.93 -51.03
N ALA A 29 -12.63 -1.99 -50.32
CA ALA A 29 -13.18 -1.91 -48.96
C ALA A 29 -12.12 -1.81 -47.87
N ILE A 30 -10.90 -2.31 -48.11
CA ILE A 30 -9.85 -2.37 -47.08
C ILE A 30 -8.62 -1.59 -47.51
N LEU A 31 -7.97 -1.94 -48.62
CA LEU A 31 -6.68 -1.31 -48.98
C LEU A 31 -6.84 0.17 -49.31
N THR A 32 -7.89 0.53 -50.05
CA THR A 32 -8.13 1.92 -50.45
C THR A 32 -8.38 2.83 -49.25
N PRO A 33 -9.32 2.55 -48.32
CA PRO A 33 -9.50 3.39 -47.14
C PRO A 33 -8.27 3.39 -46.22
N LEU A 34 -7.54 2.27 -46.11
CA LEU A 34 -6.31 2.22 -45.32
C LEU A 34 -5.22 3.12 -45.92
N ALA A 35 -5.07 3.13 -47.25
CA ALA A 35 -4.14 4.00 -47.94
C ALA A 35 -4.54 5.48 -47.77
N TYR A 36 -5.83 5.81 -47.85
CA TYR A 36 -6.34 7.15 -47.56
C TYR A 36 -6.08 7.56 -46.12
N LEU A 37 -6.31 6.68 -45.15
CA LEU A 37 -6.00 6.94 -43.74
C LEU A 37 -4.51 7.21 -43.54
N TRP A 38 -3.64 6.39 -44.13
CA TRP A 38 -2.20 6.56 -44.05
C TRP A 38 -1.74 7.88 -44.68
N TRP A 39 -2.28 8.21 -45.87
CA TRP A 39 -2.01 9.47 -46.54
C TRP A 39 -2.46 10.66 -45.71
N LEU A 40 -3.66 10.60 -45.13
CA LEU A 40 -4.20 11.66 -44.27
C LEU A 40 -3.38 11.81 -42.99
N LEU A 41 -2.91 10.72 -42.39
CA LEU A 41 -2.03 10.74 -41.22
C LEU A 41 -0.70 11.43 -41.54
N ASN A 42 -0.11 11.10 -42.69
CA ASN A 42 1.14 11.71 -43.15
C ASN A 42 0.96 13.19 -43.51
N LEU A 43 -0.18 13.55 -44.11
CA LEU A 43 -0.53 14.94 -44.36
C LEU A 43 -0.67 15.71 -43.04
N TYR A 44 -1.36 15.15 -42.05
CA TYR A 44 -1.52 15.74 -40.73
C TYR A 44 -0.17 15.90 -40.02
N TYR A 45 0.69 14.89 -40.10
CA TYR A 45 2.04 14.94 -39.53
C TYR A 45 2.89 16.04 -40.15
N ARG A 46 2.84 16.22 -41.47
CA ARG A 46 3.56 17.31 -42.17
C ARG A 46 2.92 18.68 -41.96
N ALA A 47 1.60 18.72 -41.76
CA ALA A 47 0.86 19.96 -41.50
C ALA A 47 1.13 20.51 -40.10
N ILE A 48 1.50 19.65 -39.15
CA ILE A 48 1.92 20.10 -37.81
C ILE A 48 3.29 20.78 -37.93
N PRO A 49 3.38 22.09 -37.70
CA PRO A 49 4.65 22.78 -37.66
C PRO A 49 5.52 22.22 -36.53
N GLN A 50 6.79 21.99 -36.82
CA GLN A 50 7.73 21.38 -35.87
C GLN A 50 7.78 22.11 -34.52
N TRP A 51 7.58 23.43 -34.50
CA TRP A 51 7.56 24.22 -33.28
C TRP A 51 6.40 23.87 -32.33
N ILE A 52 5.27 23.38 -32.83
CA ILE A 52 4.13 22.95 -31.98
C ILE A 52 4.51 21.71 -31.17
N VAL A 53 5.21 20.76 -31.79
CA VAL A 53 5.70 19.55 -31.11
C VAL A 53 6.68 19.93 -30.00
N TRP A 54 7.61 20.84 -30.28
CA TRP A 54 8.53 21.37 -29.29
C TRP A 54 7.81 22.12 -28.17
N ALA A 55 6.84 22.97 -28.49
CA ALA A 55 6.04 23.69 -27.49
C ALA A 55 5.28 22.71 -26.58
N LEU A 56 4.66 21.67 -27.13
CA LEU A 56 3.96 20.64 -26.37
C LEU A 56 4.92 19.87 -25.46
N LEU A 57 6.10 19.49 -25.95
CA LEU A 57 7.15 18.86 -25.14
C LEU A 57 7.60 19.76 -23.98
N VAL A 58 7.88 21.03 -24.26
CA VAL A 58 8.26 22.01 -23.25
C VAL A 58 7.17 22.17 -22.20
N VAL A 59 5.89 22.24 -22.60
CA VAL A 59 4.76 22.32 -21.66
C VAL A 59 4.68 21.07 -20.78
N ILE A 60 4.83 19.87 -21.34
CA ILE A 60 4.81 18.62 -20.56
C ILE A 60 5.95 18.61 -19.53
N VAL A 61 7.16 18.95 -19.96
CA VAL A 61 8.34 19.01 -19.07
C VAL A 61 8.13 20.08 -18.00
N PHE A 62 7.61 21.25 -18.37
CA PHE A 62 7.35 22.36 -17.46
C PHE A 62 6.30 22.03 -16.40
N VAL A 63 5.17 21.42 -16.80
CA VAL A 63 4.13 20.93 -15.87
C VAL A 63 4.68 19.83 -14.96
N SER A 64 5.50 18.92 -15.50
CA SER A 64 6.15 17.88 -14.71
C SER A 64 7.13 18.48 -13.71
N ALA A 65 7.92 19.47 -14.12
CA ALA A 65 8.83 20.20 -13.25
C ALA A 65 8.06 20.96 -12.15
N LEU A 66 6.97 21.65 -12.49
CA LEU A 66 6.10 22.32 -11.51
C LEU A 66 5.52 21.37 -10.47
N ARG A 67 5.07 20.18 -10.89
CA ARG A 67 4.61 19.12 -9.97
C ARG A 67 5.73 18.57 -9.09
N ASN A 68 6.95 18.55 -9.61
CA ASN A 68 8.11 17.94 -8.96
C ASN A 68 9.01 18.95 -8.23
N ILE A 69 8.66 20.24 -8.22
CA ILE A 69 9.30 21.21 -7.33
C ILE A 69 8.71 20.96 -5.94
N PRO A 70 9.46 20.37 -5.00
CA PRO A 70 9.05 20.45 -3.62
C PRO A 70 9.03 21.94 -3.28
N LEU A 71 7.88 22.49 -2.91
CA LEU A 71 7.75 23.79 -2.23
C LEU A 71 8.40 23.73 -0.83
N LYS A 72 9.61 23.18 -0.73
CA LYS A 72 10.45 23.25 0.45
C LYS A 72 11.20 24.56 0.38
N ASN A 73 10.49 25.58 0.86
CA ASN A 73 10.97 26.93 1.08
C ASN A 73 12.45 26.91 1.54
N PRO A 74 13.43 27.34 0.72
CA PRO A 74 14.86 27.22 1.06
C PRO A 74 15.22 28.04 2.30
N PHE A 75 14.44 29.08 2.61
CA PHE A 75 14.59 29.91 3.80
C PHE A 75 14.07 29.27 5.10
N ARG A 76 13.34 28.16 5.05
CA ARG A 76 12.87 27.47 6.27
C ARG A 76 13.87 26.46 6.84
N ARG A 77 15.02 26.24 6.17
CA ARG A 77 16.03 25.26 6.60
C ARG A 77 17.12 25.84 7.50
N ALA A 78 17.28 27.16 7.56
CA ALA A 78 18.24 27.80 8.45
C ALA A 78 17.74 27.99 9.90
N GLN A 79 16.44 27.80 10.18
CA GLN A 79 15.84 28.14 11.48
C GLN A 79 15.30 26.94 12.28
N LYS A 80 15.76 25.72 11.98
CA LYS A 80 15.40 24.53 12.79
C LYS A 80 16.59 23.69 13.23
N LYS A 81 17.71 24.37 13.50
CA LYS A 81 18.67 23.95 14.54
C LYS A 81 18.31 24.64 15.87
N ASN A 82 17.01 24.87 16.13
CA ASN A 82 16.56 24.97 17.50
C ASN A 82 16.75 23.57 18.07
N GLN A 83 17.67 23.49 19.02
CA GLN A 83 17.84 22.38 19.95
C GLN A 83 16.44 21.83 20.25
N ARG A 84 16.12 20.66 19.69
CA ARG A 84 14.94 19.96 20.19
C ARG A 84 15.26 19.73 21.65
N PRO A 85 14.47 20.25 22.62
CA PRO A 85 14.62 19.76 23.98
C PRO A 85 14.54 18.25 23.86
N THR A 86 15.48 17.56 24.50
CA THR A 86 15.56 16.10 24.53
C THR A 86 14.26 15.61 25.13
N LYS A 87 13.22 15.45 24.30
CA LYS A 87 11.90 15.04 24.74
C LYS A 87 12.09 13.72 25.44
N GLY A 88 11.69 13.67 26.70
CA GLY A 88 11.75 12.44 27.47
C GLY A 88 10.95 11.36 26.73
N PRO A 89 11.29 10.08 26.92
CA PRO A 89 10.54 8.96 26.34
C PRO A 89 9.01 9.05 26.58
N ILE A 90 8.60 9.67 27.68
CA ILE A 90 7.21 9.88 28.10
C ILE A 90 6.54 11.01 27.31
N GLU A 91 7.26 12.10 27.05
CA GLU A 91 6.71 13.23 26.31
C GLU A 91 6.49 12.88 24.83
N ASP A 92 7.37 12.06 24.26
CA ASP A 92 7.18 11.51 22.92
C ASP A 92 5.96 10.57 22.85
N LEU A 93 5.76 9.74 23.89
CA LEU A 93 4.58 8.87 24.02
C LEU A 93 3.29 9.70 24.11
N SER A 94 3.27 10.74 24.94
CA SER A 94 2.11 11.64 25.06
C SER A 94 1.73 12.31 23.73
N GLN A 95 2.74 12.69 22.92
CA GLN A 95 2.49 13.25 21.59
C GLN A 95 1.96 12.21 20.60
N MET A 96 2.34 10.95 20.74
CA MET A 96 1.81 9.86 19.94
C MET A 96 0.34 9.57 20.29
N PHE A 97 -0.03 9.58 21.58
CA PHE A 97 -1.43 9.46 22.01
C PHE A 97 -2.31 10.56 21.42
N ASN A 98 -1.84 11.81 21.43
CA ASN A 98 -2.56 12.93 20.82
C ASN A 98 -2.70 12.81 19.29
N LYS A 99 -1.86 12.02 18.63
CA LYS A 99 -1.89 11.77 17.18
C LYS A 99 -2.54 10.45 16.78
N ALA A 100 -2.85 9.58 17.75
CA ALA A 100 -3.53 8.30 17.56
C ALA A 100 -4.83 8.38 16.74
N PRO A 101 -5.69 9.41 16.90
CA PRO A 101 -6.89 9.52 16.05
C PRO A 101 -6.59 9.88 14.59
N GLY A 102 -5.36 10.31 14.28
CA GLY A 102 -4.96 10.80 12.95
C GLY A 102 -4.51 9.72 11.95
N GLY A 103 -4.43 8.44 12.34
CA GLY A 103 -4.16 7.36 11.38
C GLY A 103 -3.77 6.01 11.99
N ILE A 104 -4.05 4.94 11.25
CA ILE A 104 -3.81 3.53 11.65
C ILE A 104 -2.36 3.27 12.05
N TYR A 105 -1.39 3.94 11.42
CA TYR A 105 0.01 3.82 11.79
C TYR A 105 0.27 4.17 13.25
N TYR A 106 -0.31 5.26 13.76
CA TYR A 106 -0.11 5.66 15.16
C TYR A 106 -0.79 4.70 16.13
N LYS A 107 -1.97 4.18 15.77
CA LYS A 107 -2.66 3.14 16.54
C LYS A 107 -1.83 1.86 16.64
N TRP A 108 -1.30 1.39 15.51
CA TRP A 108 -0.38 0.26 15.45
C TRP A 108 0.89 0.51 16.28
N LEU A 109 1.47 1.71 16.18
CA LEU A 109 2.70 2.03 16.90
C LEU A 109 2.51 2.01 18.43
N ILE A 110 1.36 2.49 18.92
CA ILE A 110 1.00 2.40 20.35
C ILE A 110 0.78 0.93 20.75
N ALA A 111 0.03 0.16 19.95
CA ALA A 111 -0.22 -1.26 20.21
C ALA A 111 1.08 -2.08 20.26
N ASN A 112 2.00 -1.83 19.32
CA ASN A 112 3.31 -2.48 19.29
C ASN A 112 4.13 -2.14 20.54
N ARG A 113 4.11 -0.87 20.98
CA ARG A 113 4.87 -0.46 22.17
C ARG A 113 4.31 -1.09 23.45
N LEU A 114 2.99 -1.11 23.62
CA LEU A 114 2.34 -1.79 24.75
C LEU A 114 2.53 -3.31 24.70
N GLY A 115 2.49 -3.91 23.52
CA GLY A 115 2.79 -5.32 23.32
C GLY A 115 4.22 -5.68 23.73
N ASN A 116 5.20 -4.83 23.44
CA ASN A 116 6.58 -5.05 23.87
C ASN A 116 6.72 -4.98 25.40
N VAL A 117 6.00 -4.08 26.06
CA VAL A 117 5.93 -4.02 27.53
C VAL A 117 5.31 -5.29 28.10
N ALA A 118 4.18 -5.74 27.55
CA ALA A 118 3.52 -6.98 27.95
C ALA A 118 4.46 -8.19 27.82
N ARG A 119 5.22 -8.25 26.71
CA ARG A 119 6.20 -9.31 26.47
C ARG A 119 7.35 -9.27 27.47
N GLU A 120 7.90 -8.08 27.74
CA GLU A 120 8.97 -7.92 28.73
C GLU A 120 8.49 -8.34 30.13
N LEU A 121 7.24 -8.03 30.47
CA LEU A 121 6.62 -8.45 31.72
C LEU A 121 6.50 -9.98 31.84
N LEU A 122 6.08 -10.66 30.77
CA LEU A 122 6.01 -12.11 30.70
C LEU A 122 7.40 -12.76 30.75
N ASP A 123 8.36 -12.22 30.01
CA ASP A 123 9.74 -12.72 30.00
C ASP A 123 10.37 -12.64 31.40
N GLN A 124 10.12 -11.55 32.12
CA GLN A 124 10.54 -11.39 33.52
C GLN A 124 9.84 -12.39 34.46
N ARG A 125 8.59 -12.76 34.18
CA ARG A 125 7.80 -13.69 35.00
C ARG A 125 8.28 -15.13 34.85
N GLU A 126 8.57 -15.55 33.62
CA GLU A 126 8.89 -16.95 33.32
C GLU A 126 10.39 -17.25 33.39
N GLY A 127 11.23 -16.23 33.56
CA GLY A 127 12.69 -16.37 33.52
C GLY A 127 13.20 -16.86 32.16
N ARG A 128 12.37 -16.74 31.11
CA ARG A 128 12.65 -17.15 29.75
C ARG A 128 12.50 -15.94 28.85
N ARG A 129 13.46 -15.72 27.96
CA ARG A 129 13.31 -14.75 26.87
C ARG A 129 12.55 -15.41 25.74
N ALA A 130 11.31 -14.98 25.50
CA ALA A 130 10.57 -15.37 24.32
C ALA A 130 11.33 -14.85 23.07
N ARG A 131 11.76 -15.78 22.21
CA ARG A 131 12.43 -15.42 20.94
C ARG A 131 11.39 -15.26 19.83
N GLY A 132 11.34 -14.06 19.23
CA GLY A 132 10.57 -13.79 18.00
C GLY A 132 9.10 -13.41 18.22
N PHE A 133 8.26 -13.77 17.25
CA PHE A 133 6.81 -13.50 17.19
C PHE A 133 5.98 -14.50 18.01
N ALA A 134 6.44 -14.81 19.22
CA ALA A 134 5.70 -15.70 20.10
C ALA A 134 4.40 -15.02 20.55
N ARG A 135 3.29 -15.77 20.57
CA ARG A 135 2.04 -15.31 21.18
C ARG A 135 2.28 -14.97 22.64
N LEU A 136 1.59 -13.94 23.14
CA LEU A 136 1.62 -13.56 24.55
C LEU A 136 0.89 -14.62 25.37
N ILE A 137 1.62 -15.66 25.76
CA ILE A 137 1.12 -16.79 26.57
C ILE A 137 2.03 -16.87 27.77
N GLY A 138 1.44 -16.97 28.96
CA GLY A 138 2.22 -17.24 30.16
C GLY A 138 1.40 -17.76 31.33
N ARG A 139 2.09 -18.19 32.38
CA ARG A 139 1.46 -18.70 33.61
C ARG A 139 0.63 -17.60 34.28
N ASP A 140 -0.70 -17.82 34.34
CA ASP A 140 -1.73 -16.86 34.80
C ASP A 140 -1.92 -15.61 33.91
N TRP A 141 -1.47 -15.63 32.65
CA TRP A 141 -1.76 -14.58 31.68
C TRP A 141 -3.10 -14.86 30.99
N GLN A 142 -4.17 -14.16 31.42
CA GLN A 142 -5.51 -14.27 30.86
C GLN A 142 -6.11 -12.89 30.57
N PRO A 143 -5.54 -12.14 29.61
CA PRO A 143 -6.09 -10.86 29.21
C PRO A 143 -7.50 -11.02 28.63
N PRO A 144 -8.38 -10.03 28.80
CA PRO A 144 -9.64 -9.96 28.07
C PRO A 144 -9.41 -10.07 26.56
N THR A 145 -10.35 -10.67 25.83
CA THR A 145 -10.23 -10.96 24.38
C THR A 145 -9.89 -9.73 23.54
N GLU A 146 -10.39 -8.56 23.94
CA GLU A 146 -10.11 -7.30 23.25
C GLU A 146 -8.66 -6.83 23.48
N VAL A 147 -8.16 -6.95 24.72
CA VAL A 147 -6.79 -6.60 25.10
C VAL A 147 -5.79 -7.52 24.41
N SER A 148 -6.08 -8.83 24.35
CA SER A 148 -5.22 -9.79 23.66
C SER A 148 -5.15 -9.51 22.17
N ALA A 149 -6.30 -9.27 21.51
CA ALA A 149 -6.35 -8.92 20.09
C ALA A 149 -5.61 -7.61 19.79
N TYR A 150 -5.73 -6.60 20.66
CA TYR A 150 -5.00 -5.34 20.53
C TYR A 150 -3.47 -5.54 20.63
N LEU A 151 -3.00 -6.23 21.66
CA LEU A 151 -1.57 -6.47 21.86
C LEU A 151 -0.99 -7.38 20.76
N GLU A 152 -1.69 -8.44 20.37
CA GLU A 152 -1.25 -9.34 19.31
C GLU A 152 -1.19 -8.65 17.95
N SER A 153 -2.18 -7.82 17.61
CA SER A 153 -2.17 -7.06 16.35
C SER A 153 -1.03 -6.03 16.28
N GLY A 154 -0.63 -5.46 17.43
CA GLY A 154 0.54 -4.59 17.51
C GLY A 154 1.88 -5.31 17.36
N LEU A 155 2.00 -6.53 17.89
CA LEU A 155 3.26 -7.28 17.90
C LEU A 155 3.51 -8.13 16.66
N ASN A 156 2.45 -8.79 16.18
CA ASN A 156 2.52 -9.80 15.12
C ASN A 156 1.89 -9.31 13.82
N GLY A 157 1.11 -8.23 13.87
CA GLY A 157 0.53 -7.59 12.69
C GLY A 157 1.33 -6.40 12.20
N SER A 158 1.02 -5.97 10.98
CA SER A 158 1.52 -4.73 10.37
C SER A 158 0.38 -3.74 10.20
N PHE A 159 0.70 -2.44 10.18
CA PHE A 159 -0.27 -1.39 9.83
C PHE A 159 -0.87 -1.58 8.42
N SER A 160 -0.18 -2.30 7.53
CA SER A 160 -0.63 -2.63 6.18
C SER A 160 -1.80 -3.60 6.15
N ASP A 161 -1.97 -4.39 7.21
CA ASP A 161 -3.03 -5.41 7.30
C ASP A 161 -4.41 -4.77 7.56
N PHE A 162 -4.40 -3.48 7.87
CA PHE A 162 -5.57 -2.64 8.10
C PHE A 162 -5.59 -1.49 7.09
N PRO A 163 -5.87 -1.74 5.80
CA PRO A 163 -5.92 -0.67 4.80
C PRO A 163 -7.11 0.26 5.06
N GLN A 164 -6.83 1.52 5.37
CA GLN A 164 -7.87 2.55 5.43
C GLN A 164 -8.18 3.04 4.01
N SER A 165 -9.26 2.53 3.41
CA SER A 165 -9.77 3.09 2.17
C SER A 165 -10.47 4.42 2.45
N TYR A 166 -10.11 5.47 1.71
CA TYR A 166 -10.79 6.77 1.77
C TYR A 166 -12.24 6.72 1.26
N TRP A 167 -12.61 5.66 0.53
CA TRP A 167 -13.92 5.51 -0.12
C TRP A 167 -14.79 4.41 0.51
N ALA A 168 -14.25 3.60 1.41
CA ALA A 168 -15.02 2.59 2.14
C ALA A 168 -15.33 3.07 3.56
N ARG A 169 -16.41 2.55 4.15
CA ARG A 169 -16.69 2.79 5.57
C ARG A 169 -15.53 2.25 6.42
N PRO A 170 -15.07 2.98 7.44
CA PRO A 170 -14.04 2.48 8.36
C PRO A 170 -14.53 1.15 8.94
N GLN A 171 -13.77 0.07 8.72
CA GLN A 171 -14.01 -1.18 9.42
C GLN A 171 -13.42 -1.06 10.82
N SER A 172 -14.15 -1.58 11.82
CA SER A 172 -13.63 -1.66 13.19
C SER A 172 -12.43 -2.60 13.20
N THR A 173 -11.27 -2.06 13.57
CA THR A 173 -10.02 -2.81 13.68
C THR A 173 -9.72 -3.11 15.15
N PRO A 174 -9.01 -4.20 15.46
CA PRO A 174 -8.55 -4.47 16.82
C PRO A 174 -7.73 -3.31 17.40
N LEU A 175 -7.08 -2.51 16.54
CA LEU A 175 -6.31 -1.31 16.90
C LEU A 175 -7.18 -0.10 17.33
N ASP A 176 -8.50 -0.17 17.19
CA ASP A 176 -9.43 0.87 17.63
C ASP A 176 -9.77 0.82 19.12
N MET A 177 -9.26 -0.20 19.84
CA MET A 177 -9.40 -0.29 21.29
C MET A 177 -8.79 0.93 22.00
N ASN A 178 -9.41 1.35 23.10
CA ASN A 178 -8.88 2.42 23.92
C ASN A 178 -7.61 1.95 24.63
N ALA A 179 -6.46 2.51 24.22
CA ALA A 179 -5.16 2.17 24.81
C ALA A 179 -5.08 2.39 26.33
N SER A 180 -5.92 3.27 26.91
CA SER A 180 -6.00 3.43 28.37
C SER A 180 -6.47 2.15 29.09
N GLN A 181 -7.41 1.40 28.51
CA GLN A 181 -7.90 0.14 29.09
C GLN A 181 -6.81 -0.94 29.08
N VAL A 182 -5.98 -0.94 28.03
CA VAL A 182 -4.83 -1.86 27.91
C VAL A 182 -3.75 -1.50 28.93
N ILE A 183 -3.49 -0.21 29.15
CA ILE A 183 -2.56 0.27 30.18
C ILE A 183 -3.05 -0.15 31.58
N GLU A 184 -4.32 0.10 31.89
CA GLU A 184 -4.91 -0.24 33.18
C GLU A 184 -4.80 -1.75 33.48
N TYR A 185 -5.03 -2.59 32.47
CA TYR A 185 -4.82 -4.04 32.60
C TYR A 185 -3.35 -4.40 32.87
N LEU A 186 -2.41 -3.82 32.13
CA LEU A 186 -0.98 -4.08 32.33
C LEU A 186 -0.49 -3.59 33.70
N GLU A 187 -1.01 -2.46 34.17
CA GLU A 187 -0.73 -1.91 35.49
C GLU A 187 -1.25 -2.82 36.60
N TYR A 188 -2.49 -3.30 36.48
CA TYR A 188 -3.07 -4.28 37.39
C TYR A 188 -2.24 -5.57 37.49
N GLU A 189 -1.76 -6.11 36.35
CA GLU A 189 -0.87 -7.28 36.33
C GLU A 189 0.49 -7.00 37.02
N MET A 190 1.04 -5.78 36.85
CA MET A 190 2.27 -5.35 37.51
C MET A 190 2.10 -5.22 39.03
N GLU A 191 1.03 -4.58 39.49
CA GLU A 191 0.76 -4.34 40.90
C GLU A 191 0.46 -5.65 41.64
N THR A 192 -0.37 -6.50 41.05
CA THR A 192 -0.67 -7.84 41.57
C THR A 192 0.59 -8.67 41.78
N ARG A 193 1.59 -8.53 40.89
CA ARG A 193 2.91 -9.16 41.05
C ARG A 193 3.68 -8.58 42.23
N HIS A 194 3.73 -7.24 42.34
CA HIS A 194 4.48 -6.57 43.40
C HIS A 194 4.01 -7.04 44.79
N ASP A 195 2.70 -7.16 44.97
CA ASP A 195 2.10 -7.63 46.22
C ASP A 195 2.36 -9.11 46.51
N ARG A 196 2.34 -9.98 45.50
CA ARG A 196 2.68 -11.40 45.68
C ARG A 196 4.13 -11.59 46.12
N ASN A 197 5.06 -10.86 45.49
CA ASN A 197 6.48 -10.95 45.82
C ASN A 197 6.80 -10.41 47.22
N ARG A 198 6.02 -9.42 47.68
CA ARG A 198 6.13 -8.87 49.05
C ARG A 198 5.60 -9.81 50.13
N LYS A 199 4.61 -10.66 49.82
CA LYS A 199 4.05 -11.66 50.76
C LYS A 199 4.87 -12.96 50.84
N SER A 200 5.82 -13.18 49.94
CA SER A 200 6.69 -14.38 49.92
C SER A 200 8.05 -14.19 50.61
N ILE A 201 8.26 -13.04 51.25
CA ILE A 201 9.42 -12.72 52.11
C ILE A 201 8.92 -12.68 53.56
#